data_AF-A0A3N5THV5-F1
#
_entry.id   AF-A0A3N5THV5-F1
#
_cell.length_a   1.000
_cell.length_b   1.000
_cell.length_c   1.000
_cell.angle_alpha   90.00
_cell.angle_beta   90.00
_cell.angle_gamma   90.00
#
_symmetry.space_group_name_H-M   'P 1'
#
loop_
_entity.id
_entity.type
_entity.pdbx_description
1 polymer ?
#
loop_
_entity_poly.entity_id
_entity_poly.type
_entity_poly.pdbx_seq_one_letter_code
_entity_poly.pdbx_strand_id
1 'polypeptide(L)'
;MEDLMKKVLLLIFVPFLFFACLDTSNFVIPSGISSRGGLDEKTVIAGLKEALNIGTRNAVRFVGKSDGFYKNVRIFIPLPKELKEAGDLLRKFGLGGKVDEFIKTLNRGAEQAAPEAVDIFVDAITDMSIQDAMRILRGSDDAATRYFEGKTRSRLYGIFLPIVKRVLNDVGVTSLYKFIVDNYNRLSGGKRITFDIDAYVTN
;
A
#
# COMPACT_ATOMS: atom_id res chain seq x y z
N MET A 1 38.24 -25.14 -16.74
CA MET A 1 37.77 -24.64 -15.42
C MET A 1 36.28 -24.91 -15.17
N GLU A 2 35.53 -25.44 -16.15
CA GLU A 2 34.09 -25.74 -16.00
C GLU A 2 33.79 -27.09 -15.34
N ASP A 3 34.72 -28.06 -15.35
CA ASP A 3 34.54 -29.36 -14.68
C ASP A 3 34.87 -29.36 -13.18
N LEU A 4 35.55 -28.31 -12.68
CA LEU A 4 35.92 -28.21 -11.26
C LEU A 4 34.79 -27.61 -10.41
N MET A 5 33.91 -26.78 -11.00
CA MET A 5 32.80 -26.15 -10.27
C MET A 5 31.54 -27.01 -10.18
N LYS A 6 31.30 -27.94 -11.12
CA LYS A 6 30.16 -28.88 -11.04
C LYS A 6 30.32 -29.93 -9.93
N LYS A 7 31.55 -30.35 -9.63
CA LYS A 7 31.84 -31.28 -8.51
C LYS A 7 31.70 -30.63 -7.14
N VAL A 8 31.92 -29.32 -7.03
CA VAL A 8 31.70 -28.55 -5.78
C VAL A 8 30.20 -28.30 -5.56
N LEU A 9 29.40 -28.18 -6.62
CA LEU A 9 27.94 -27.98 -6.52
C LEU A 9 27.18 -29.28 -6.17
N LEU A 10 27.74 -30.46 -6.42
CA LEU A 10 27.11 -31.76 -6.15
C LEU A 10 27.44 -32.30 -4.74
N LEU A 11 28.29 -31.63 -3.96
CA LEU A 11 28.72 -32.06 -2.62
C LEU A 11 28.00 -31.34 -1.46
N ILE A 12 27.08 -30.43 -1.76
CA ILE A 12 26.32 -29.65 -0.75
C ILE A 12 24.86 -30.12 -0.65
N PHE A 13 24.43 -31.03 -1.55
CA PHE A 13 23.07 -31.60 -1.52
C PHE A 13 23.11 -33.02 -0.95
N VAL A 14 22.47 -33.17 0.23
CA VAL A 14 22.11 -34.42 0.95
C VAL A 14 23.21 -34.97 1.90
N PRO A 15 22.94 -35.25 3.20
CA PRO A 15 21.71 -35.09 4.00
C PRO A 15 21.93 -34.41 5.37
N PHE A 16 21.15 -33.38 5.71
CA PHE A 16 20.87 -33.10 7.13
C PHE A 16 19.69 -33.97 7.59
N LEU A 17 19.93 -35.28 7.56
CA LEU A 17 19.23 -36.28 8.36
C LEU A 17 20.25 -36.81 9.38
N PHE A 18 20.50 -36.02 10.40
CA PHE A 18 21.11 -36.46 11.65
C PHE A 18 20.17 -36.01 12.77
N PHE A 19 19.36 -36.91 13.31
CA PHE A 19 19.67 -37.66 14.52
C PHE A 19 19.98 -36.73 15.72
N ALA A 20 18.91 -36.27 16.36
CA ALA A 20 18.91 -36.13 17.81
C ALA A 20 18.03 -37.26 18.35
N CYS A 21 18.65 -38.40 18.67
CA CYS A 21 18.03 -39.38 19.56
C CYS A 21 18.24 -38.83 20.98
N LEU A 22 17.18 -38.35 21.61
CA LEU A 22 17.18 -37.95 23.01
C LEU A 22 16.68 -39.15 23.83
N ASP A 23 17.52 -39.68 24.71
CA ASP A 23 17.18 -40.76 25.65
C ASP A 23 15.91 -40.40 26.43
N THR A 24 14.85 -41.20 26.24
CA THR A 24 13.59 -41.11 26.99
C THR A 24 13.16 -42.50 27.45
N SER A 25 14.00 -43.15 28.24
CA SER A 25 13.59 -44.29 29.05
C SER A 25 12.83 -43.76 30.29
N ASN A 26 11.50 -43.90 30.23
CA ASN A 26 10.48 -43.68 31.29
C ASN A 26 9.72 -42.34 31.32
N PHE A 27 9.16 -41.89 30.19
CA PHE A 27 7.93 -41.10 30.22
C PHE A 27 6.75 -41.93 29.69
N VAL A 28 5.98 -42.50 30.62
CA VAL A 28 4.68 -43.12 30.33
C VAL A 28 3.71 -42.00 29.97
N ILE A 29 3.48 -41.79 28.67
CA ILE A 29 2.34 -40.98 28.21
C ILE A 29 1.09 -41.86 28.31
N PRO A 30 0.11 -41.54 29.17
CA PRO A 30 -1.18 -42.21 29.08
C PRO A 30 -1.74 -41.95 27.68
N SER A 31 -2.00 -43.04 26.96
CA SER A 31 -2.67 -43.01 25.66
C SER A 31 -4.08 -42.47 25.85
N GLY A 32 -4.22 -41.16 25.76
CA GLY A 32 -5.46 -40.46 26.02
C GLY A 32 -5.26 -38.96 26.10
N ILE A 33 -4.94 -38.32 24.97
CA ILE A 33 -5.46 -37.01 24.50
C ILE A 33 -5.20 -37.00 22.99
N SER A 34 -6.02 -37.74 22.25
CA SER A 34 -6.33 -37.43 20.86
C SER A 34 -7.36 -36.30 20.86
N SER A 35 -6.91 -35.12 21.27
CA SER A 35 -7.57 -33.85 20.97
C SER A 35 -6.62 -33.05 20.11
N ARG A 36 -6.58 -33.35 18.80
CA ARG A 36 -6.38 -32.30 17.80
C ARG A 36 -7.61 -31.41 17.88
N GLY A 37 -7.70 -30.62 18.94
CA GLY A 37 -8.70 -29.58 19.06
C GLY A 37 -8.43 -28.61 17.93
N GLY A 38 -9.35 -28.53 16.97
CA GLY A 38 -9.34 -27.43 16.02
C GLY A 38 -9.21 -26.14 16.82
N LEU A 39 -8.39 -25.21 16.35
CA LEU A 39 -8.27 -23.89 16.99
C LEU A 39 -9.68 -23.35 17.22
N ASP A 40 -9.96 -22.92 18.44
CA ASP A 40 -11.24 -22.31 18.77
C ASP A 40 -11.50 -21.14 17.82
N GLU A 41 -12.72 -21.06 17.27
CA GLU A 41 -13.08 -20.07 16.24
C GLU A 41 -12.78 -18.64 16.71
N LYS A 42 -12.97 -18.36 18.01
CA LYS A 42 -12.66 -17.05 18.59
C LYS A 42 -11.17 -16.75 18.58
N THR A 43 -10.33 -17.77 18.79
CA THR A 43 -8.86 -17.63 18.73
C THR A 43 -8.40 -17.30 17.31
N VAL A 44 -8.97 -17.99 16.31
CA VAL A 44 -8.68 -17.72 14.89
C VAL A 44 -9.08 -16.29 14.52
N ILE A 45 -10.25 -15.85 14.96
CA ILE A 45 -10.76 -14.50 14.67
C ILE A 45 -9.92 -13.42 15.37
N ALA A 46 -9.55 -13.64 16.62
CA ALA A 46 -8.66 -12.73 17.34
C ALA A 46 -7.30 -12.60 16.62
N GLY A 47 -6.73 -13.73 16.18
CA GLY A 47 -5.49 -13.75 15.41
C GLY A 47 -5.62 -13.01 14.08
N LEU A 48 -6.72 -13.19 13.35
CA LEU A 48 -6.99 -12.48 12.10
C LEU A 48 -7.08 -10.96 12.33
N LYS A 49 -7.85 -10.52 13.34
CA LYS A 49 -7.98 -9.10 13.67
C LYS A 49 -6.63 -8.48 14.04
N GLU A 50 -5.84 -9.18 14.84
CA GLU A 50 -4.51 -8.70 15.25
C GLU A 50 -3.56 -8.59 14.06
N ALA A 51 -3.54 -9.61 13.19
CA ALA A 51 -2.74 -9.59 11.96
C ALA A 51 -3.14 -8.41 11.05
N LEU A 52 -4.44 -8.15 10.89
CA LEU A 52 -4.94 -7.01 10.13
C LEU A 52 -4.58 -5.67 10.79
N ASN A 53 -4.65 -5.58 12.12
CA ASN A 53 -4.29 -4.36 12.85
C ASN A 53 -2.80 -4.02 12.67
N ILE A 54 -1.92 -5.00 12.92
CA ILE A 54 -0.48 -4.86 12.70
C ILE A 54 -0.18 -4.55 11.23
N GLY A 55 -0.78 -5.30 10.30
CA GLY A 55 -0.61 -5.14 8.87
C GLY A 55 -0.98 -3.74 8.39
N THR A 56 -2.16 -3.25 8.78
CA THR A 56 -2.64 -1.89 8.48
C THR A 56 -1.70 -0.83 9.02
N ARG A 57 -1.32 -0.89 10.30
CA ARG A 57 -0.42 0.09 10.91
C ARG A 57 0.93 0.11 10.21
N ASN A 58 1.45 -1.06 9.85
CA ASN A 58 2.68 -1.18 9.08
C ASN A 58 2.55 -0.61 7.67
N ALA A 59 1.47 -0.92 6.97
CA ALA A 59 1.21 -0.44 5.61
C ALA A 59 1.11 1.09 5.58
N VAL A 60 0.28 1.68 6.44
CA VAL A 60 0.12 3.14 6.50
C VAL A 60 1.43 3.83 6.89
N ARG A 61 2.14 3.29 7.89
CA ARG A 61 3.47 3.80 8.27
C ARG A 61 4.50 3.65 7.16
N PHE A 62 4.40 2.62 6.33
CA PHE A 62 5.31 2.39 5.21
C PHE A 62 5.07 3.43 4.11
N VAL A 63 3.81 3.64 3.71
CA VAL A 63 3.48 4.57 2.61
C VAL A 63 3.53 6.04 3.05
N GLY A 64 3.35 6.33 4.33
CA GLY A 64 3.45 7.69 4.87
C GLY A 64 4.89 8.19 5.11
N LYS A 65 5.89 7.34 4.92
CA LYS A 65 7.30 7.76 4.97
C LYS A 65 7.69 8.49 3.70
N SER A 66 8.76 9.29 3.79
CA SER A 66 9.44 9.84 2.63
C SER A 66 9.77 8.73 1.63
N ASP A 67 9.37 8.91 0.37
CA ASP A 67 9.49 7.95 -0.73
C ASP A 67 8.63 6.68 -0.60
N GLY A 68 7.83 6.56 0.46
CA GLY A 68 6.91 5.44 0.68
C GLY A 68 5.81 5.35 -0.37
N PHE A 69 5.48 6.49 -0.99
CA PHE A 69 4.55 6.61 -2.08
C PHE A 69 5.28 6.90 -3.40
N TYR A 70 6.20 7.87 -3.40
CA TYR A 70 6.89 8.33 -4.62
C TYR A 70 7.77 7.26 -5.29
N LYS A 71 8.41 6.37 -4.52
CA LYS A 71 9.25 5.28 -5.09
C LYS A 71 8.53 3.93 -5.17
N ASN A 72 7.26 3.88 -4.81
CA ASN A 72 6.50 2.63 -4.80
C ASN A 72 5.70 2.45 -6.09
N VAL A 73 6.18 1.58 -6.97
CA VAL A 73 5.58 1.32 -8.29
C VAL A 73 4.11 0.87 -8.26
N ARG A 74 3.62 0.35 -7.12
CA ARG A 74 2.24 -0.13 -6.99
C ARG A 74 1.23 0.96 -6.64
N ILE A 75 1.70 2.04 -6.02
CA ILE A 75 0.81 3.09 -5.51
C ILE A 75 1.20 4.48 -5.98
N PHE A 76 2.37 4.67 -6.61
CA PHE A 76 2.83 5.93 -7.18
C PHE A 76 1.72 6.66 -7.96
N ILE A 77 1.53 7.95 -7.68
CA ILE A 77 0.62 8.80 -8.44
C ILE A 77 1.37 9.36 -9.66
N PRO A 78 1.02 8.96 -10.89
CA PRO A 78 1.56 9.55 -12.10
C PRO A 78 0.96 10.93 -12.37
N LEU A 79 1.44 11.58 -13.42
CA LEU A 79 0.80 12.78 -13.96
C LEU A 79 -0.67 12.47 -14.31
N PRO A 80 -1.66 13.27 -13.85
CA PRO A 80 -3.05 13.11 -14.24
C PRO A 80 -3.22 13.11 -15.76
N LYS A 81 -4.14 12.29 -16.27
CA LYS A 81 -4.33 12.09 -17.71
C LYS A 81 -4.66 13.40 -18.42
N GLU A 82 -5.38 14.28 -17.72
CA GLU A 82 -5.82 15.60 -18.14
C GLU A 82 -4.64 16.57 -18.30
N LEU A 83 -3.52 16.33 -17.62
CA LEU A 83 -2.29 17.09 -17.74
C LEU A 83 -1.24 16.42 -18.62
N LYS A 84 -1.54 15.24 -19.19
CA LYS A 84 -0.58 14.48 -19.99
C LYS A 84 -0.08 15.27 -21.19
N GLU A 85 -0.97 15.88 -21.97
CA GLU A 85 -0.59 16.69 -23.13
C GLU A 85 0.27 17.90 -22.72
N ALA A 86 -0.07 18.51 -21.58
CA ALA A 86 0.68 19.63 -21.01
C ALA A 86 2.10 19.20 -20.64
N GLY A 87 2.21 18.09 -19.91
CA GLY A 87 3.49 17.51 -19.53
C GLY A 87 4.35 17.14 -20.74
N ASP A 88 3.76 16.49 -21.75
CA ASP A 88 4.46 16.08 -22.98
C ASP A 88 4.98 17.30 -23.76
N LEU A 89 4.18 18.37 -23.86
CA LEU A 89 4.60 19.62 -24.49
C LEU A 89 5.75 20.28 -23.70
N LEU A 90 5.60 20.46 -22.39
CA LEU A 90 6.62 21.08 -21.56
C LEU A 90 7.95 20.32 -21.60
N ARG A 91 7.91 18.98 -21.62
CA ARG A 91 9.12 18.16 -21.80
C ARG A 91 9.84 18.47 -23.12
N LYS A 92 9.10 18.61 -24.23
CA LYS A 92 9.69 18.95 -25.55
C LYS A 92 10.39 20.32 -25.56
N PHE A 93 9.94 21.25 -24.71
CA PHE A 93 10.50 22.60 -24.59
C PHE A 93 11.52 22.72 -23.44
N GLY A 94 12.03 21.60 -22.92
CA GLY A 94 13.07 21.59 -21.88
C GLY A 94 12.57 21.85 -20.45
N LEU A 95 11.25 21.94 -20.25
CA LEU A 95 10.61 22.17 -18.95
C LEU A 95 10.19 20.87 -18.25
N GLY A 96 10.73 19.71 -18.67
CA GLY A 96 10.41 18.41 -18.09
C GLY A 96 10.66 18.32 -16.59
N GLY A 97 11.71 18.99 -16.09
CA GLY A 97 12.01 19.02 -14.66
C GLY A 97 10.88 19.61 -13.80
N LYS A 98 10.10 20.57 -14.33
CA LYS A 98 8.94 21.13 -13.62
C LYS A 98 7.75 20.18 -13.57
N VAL A 99 7.60 19.35 -14.60
CA VAL A 99 6.60 18.26 -14.63
C VAL A 99 6.99 17.19 -13.60
N ASP A 100 8.26 16.82 -13.54
CA ASP A 100 8.76 15.86 -12.56
C ASP A 100 8.66 16.37 -11.12
N GLU A 101 8.93 17.67 -10.90
CA GLU A 101 8.75 18.34 -9.61
C GLU A 101 7.27 18.33 -9.18
N PHE A 102 6.34 18.59 -10.11
CA PHE A 102 4.90 18.51 -9.83
C PHE A 102 4.50 17.09 -9.41
N ILE A 103 4.90 16.07 -10.16
CA ILE A 103 4.61 14.66 -9.85
C ILE A 103 5.18 14.29 -8.48
N LYS A 104 6.43 14.67 -8.20
CA LYS A 104 7.06 14.43 -6.89
C LYS A 104 6.24 15.06 -5.78
N THR A 105 5.84 16.32 -5.94
CA THR A 105 5.09 17.07 -4.93
C THR A 105 3.72 16.45 -4.68
N LEU A 106 3.04 15.96 -5.72
CA LEU A 106 1.78 15.22 -5.59
C LEU A 106 1.93 13.95 -4.76
N ASN A 107 2.99 13.17 -5.01
CA ASN A 107 3.28 11.97 -4.22
C ASN A 107 3.70 12.32 -2.78
N ARG A 108 4.45 13.40 -2.55
CA ARG A 108 4.74 13.89 -1.19
C ARG A 108 3.48 14.26 -0.43
N GLY A 109 2.50 14.79 -1.15
CA GLY A 109 1.21 15.04 -0.58
C GLY A 109 0.49 13.79 -0.11
N ALA A 110 0.51 12.72 -0.90
CA ALA A 110 -0.03 11.43 -0.50
C ALA A 110 0.71 10.81 0.71
N GLU A 111 2.04 10.95 0.77
CA GLU A 111 2.85 10.53 1.93
C GLU A 111 2.42 11.25 3.22
N GLN A 112 2.13 12.56 3.13
CA GLN A 112 1.68 13.35 4.28
C GLN A 112 0.24 13.00 4.70
N ALA A 113 -0.63 12.68 3.75
CA ALA A 113 -2.03 12.37 4.03
C ALA A 113 -2.23 10.94 4.58
N ALA A 114 -1.40 9.99 4.17
CA ALA A 114 -1.60 8.58 4.49
C ALA A 114 -1.75 8.25 5.98
N PRO A 115 -0.95 8.81 6.91
CA PRO A 115 -1.07 8.55 8.35
C PRO A 115 -2.44 8.84 8.95
N GLU A 116 -3.20 9.76 8.36
CA GLU A 116 -4.53 10.18 8.84
C GLU A 116 -5.60 9.08 8.69
N ALA A 117 -5.32 8.05 7.88
CA ALA A 117 -6.24 6.94 7.67
C ALA A 117 -6.14 5.81 8.71
N VAL A 118 -5.09 5.78 9.56
CA VAL A 118 -4.83 4.64 10.47
C VAL A 118 -6.06 4.33 11.31
N ASP A 119 -6.63 5.35 11.97
CA ASP A 119 -7.71 5.15 12.93
C ASP A 119 -8.98 4.63 12.26
N ILE A 120 -9.27 5.07 11.03
CA ILE A 120 -10.42 4.56 10.26
C ILE A 120 -10.32 3.06 10.00
N PHE A 121 -9.13 2.57 9.65
CA PHE A 121 -8.91 1.14 9.43
C PHE A 121 -8.92 0.36 10.74
N VAL A 122 -8.36 0.90 11.82
CA VAL A 122 -8.38 0.28 13.15
C VAL A 122 -9.81 0.14 13.67
N ASP A 123 -10.64 1.16 13.49
CA ASP A 123 -12.07 1.12 13.81
C ASP A 123 -12.76 0.01 13.02
N ALA A 124 -12.51 -0.08 11.70
CA ALA A 124 -13.10 -1.12 10.87
C ALA A 124 -12.70 -2.55 11.28
N ILE A 125 -11.51 -2.75 11.85
CA ILE A 125 -11.05 -4.04 12.40
C ILE A 125 -11.74 -4.31 13.74
N THR A 126 -11.84 -3.29 14.58
CA THR A 126 -12.49 -3.37 15.88
C THR A 126 -13.96 -3.78 15.72
N ASP A 127 -14.67 -3.13 14.80
CA ASP A 127 -16.09 -3.36 14.47
C ASP A 127 -16.35 -4.66 13.68
N MET A 128 -15.30 -5.38 13.26
CA MET A 128 -15.45 -6.58 12.44
C MET A 128 -16.21 -7.68 13.19
N SER A 129 -17.31 -8.15 12.62
CA SER A 129 -18.07 -9.27 13.19
C SER A 129 -17.35 -10.61 12.97
N ILE A 130 -17.79 -11.65 13.70
CA ILE A 130 -17.33 -13.03 13.49
C ILE A 130 -17.60 -13.46 12.03
N GLN A 131 -18.77 -13.11 11.50
CA GLN A 131 -19.16 -13.46 10.13
C GLN A 131 -18.29 -12.73 9.09
N ASP A 132 -17.94 -11.47 9.33
CA ASP A 132 -17.01 -10.73 8.46
C ASP A 132 -15.61 -11.37 8.47
N ALA A 133 -15.10 -11.68 9.66
CA ALA A 133 -13.80 -12.34 9.82
C ALA A 133 -13.76 -13.69 9.10
N MET A 134 -14.81 -14.50 9.22
CA MET A 134 -14.91 -15.78 8.51
C MET A 134 -15.03 -15.62 7.00
N ARG A 135 -15.73 -14.58 6.53
CA ARG A 135 -15.79 -14.23 5.10
C ARG A 135 -14.43 -13.80 4.55
N ILE A 136 -13.61 -13.12 5.33
CA ILE A 136 -12.24 -12.78 4.96
C ILE A 136 -11.37 -14.04 4.93
N LEU A 137 -11.42 -14.86 5.98
CA LEU A 137 -10.59 -16.06 6.12
C LEU A 137 -10.83 -17.11 5.02
N ARG A 138 -12.09 -17.26 4.59
CA ARG A 138 -12.51 -18.22 3.56
C ARG A 138 -12.70 -17.60 2.18
N GLY A 139 -12.49 -16.29 2.07
CA GLY A 139 -12.72 -15.53 0.85
C GLY A 139 -11.59 -15.64 -0.15
N SER A 140 -11.75 -14.95 -1.29
CA SER A 140 -10.68 -14.74 -2.26
C SER A 140 -9.58 -13.83 -1.70
N ASP A 141 -8.45 -13.76 -2.39
CA ASP A 141 -7.25 -13.00 -1.97
C ASP A 141 -7.50 -11.52 -1.65
N ASP A 142 -8.55 -10.93 -2.21
CA ASP A 142 -8.96 -9.53 -2.02
C ASP A 142 -10.12 -9.35 -1.02
N ALA A 143 -10.53 -10.39 -0.30
CA ALA A 143 -11.68 -10.33 0.61
C ALA A 143 -11.52 -9.29 1.73
N ALA A 144 -10.31 -9.17 2.31
CA ALA A 144 -10.00 -8.13 3.28
C ALA A 144 -10.07 -6.72 2.66
N THR A 145 -9.55 -6.56 1.44
CA THR A 145 -9.58 -5.30 0.70
C THR A 145 -11.01 -4.83 0.47
N ARG A 146 -11.89 -5.71 -0.03
CA ARG A 146 -13.30 -5.38 -0.25
C ARG A 146 -14.04 -5.06 1.05
N TYR A 147 -13.75 -5.79 2.13
CA TYR A 147 -14.29 -5.48 3.44
C TYR A 147 -13.91 -4.06 3.87
N PHE A 148 -12.61 -3.72 3.79
CA PHE A 148 -12.16 -2.39 4.13
C PHE A 148 -12.79 -1.32 3.24
N GLU A 149 -12.80 -1.50 1.93
CA GLU A 149 -13.43 -0.56 1.01
C GLU A 149 -14.88 -0.26 1.43
N GLY A 150 -15.68 -1.28 1.71
CA GLY A 150 -17.06 -1.10 2.17
C GLY A 150 -17.20 -0.42 3.54
N LYS A 151 -16.22 -0.57 4.44
CA LYS A 151 -16.28 -0.05 5.83
C LYS A 151 -15.58 1.29 6.04
N THR A 152 -14.69 1.68 5.12
CA THR A 152 -13.81 2.84 5.31
C THR A 152 -13.98 3.89 4.23
N ARG A 153 -14.39 3.56 3.00
CA ARG A 153 -14.35 4.47 1.84
C ARG A 153 -15.02 5.82 2.09
N SER A 154 -16.22 5.85 2.63
CA SER A 154 -16.94 7.11 2.90
C SER A 154 -16.21 7.98 3.95
N ARG A 155 -15.71 7.38 5.03
CA ARG A 155 -14.94 8.08 6.07
C ARG A 155 -13.61 8.59 5.53
N LEU A 156 -12.89 7.74 4.79
CA LEU A 156 -11.64 8.11 4.12
C LEU A 156 -11.85 9.29 3.18
N TYR A 157 -12.91 9.26 2.37
CA TYR A 157 -13.23 10.37 1.48
C TYR A 157 -13.49 11.68 2.25
N GLY A 158 -14.27 11.61 3.33
CA GLY A 158 -14.57 12.76 4.18
C GLY A 158 -13.32 13.39 4.82
N ILE A 159 -12.35 12.59 5.26
CA ILE A 159 -11.12 13.10 5.87
C ILE A 159 -10.06 13.51 4.85
N PHE A 160 -9.91 12.76 3.75
CA PHE A 160 -8.84 12.99 2.79
C PHE A 160 -9.14 14.21 1.93
N LEU A 161 -10.39 14.51 1.64
CA LEU A 161 -10.73 15.67 0.81
C LEU A 161 -10.13 17.00 1.34
N PRO A 162 -10.35 17.42 2.59
CA PRO A 162 -9.74 18.65 3.11
C PRO A 162 -8.22 18.53 3.28
N ILE A 163 -7.70 17.35 3.60
CA ILE A 163 -6.26 17.13 3.78
C ILE A 163 -5.53 17.27 2.44
N VAL A 164 -6.01 16.61 1.39
CA VAL A 164 -5.42 16.72 0.06
C VAL A 164 -5.52 18.16 -0.45
N LYS A 165 -6.65 18.86 -0.24
CA LYS A 165 -6.74 20.30 -0.56
C LYS A 165 -5.69 21.14 0.17
N ARG A 166 -5.49 20.91 1.47
CA ARG A 166 -4.46 21.61 2.24
C ARG A 166 -3.07 21.30 1.70
N VAL A 167 -2.78 20.01 1.56
CA VAL A 167 -1.51 19.52 1.03
C VAL A 167 -1.22 20.13 -0.33
N LEU A 168 -2.16 20.13 -1.28
CA LEU A 168 -1.96 20.73 -2.60
C LEU A 168 -1.64 22.23 -2.55
N ASN A 169 -2.16 22.93 -1.53
CA ASN A 169 -1.89 24.34 -1.30
C ASN A 169 -0.56 24.59 -0.55
N ASP A 170 -0.19 23.69 0.37
CA ASP A 170 0.96 23.84 1.27
C ASP A 170 2.27 23.33 0.65
N VAL A 171 2.25 22.15 0.04
CA VAL A 171 3.32 21.73 -0.86
C VAL A 171 3.03 22.37 -2.21
N GLY A 172 4.02 22.98 -2.88
CA GLY A 172 3.87 23.87 -4.05
C GLY A 172 3.23 23.27 -5.33
N VAL A 173 2.31 22.33 -5.21
CA VAL A 173 1.51 21.73 -6.27
C VAL A 173 0.64 22.80 -6.92
N THR A 174 -0.02 23.69 -6.17
CA THR A 174 -0.82 24.77 -6.78
C THR A 174 0.03 25.72 -7.64
N SER A 175 1.25 26.05 -7.23
CA SER A 175 2.14 26.93 -8.01
C SER A 175 2.74 26.22 -9.23
N LEU A 176 3.17 24.96 -9.08
CA LEU A 176 3.66 24.13 -10.19
C LEU A 176 2.55 23.80 -11.20
N TYR A 177 1.33 23.55 -10.70
CA TYR A 177 0.13 23.35 -11.51
C TYR A 177 -0.14 24.57 -12.37
N LYS A 178 -0.23 25.75 -11.74
CA LYS A 178 -0.42 27.02 -12.44
C LYS A 178 0.69 27.25 -13.47
N PHE A 179 1.95 26.97 -13.13
CA PHE A 179 3.05 27.05 -14.07
C PHE A 179 2.85 26.13 -15.29
N ILE A 180 2.44 24.88 -15.08
CA ILE A 180 2.20 23.92 -16.17
C ILE A 180 1.08 24.42 -17.08
N VAL A 181 -0.05 24.85 -16.50
CA VAL A 181 -1.22 25.32 -17.25
C VAL A 181 -0.92 26.61 -18.00
N ASP A 182 -0.29 27.59 -17.36
CA ASP A 182 0.05 28.88 -17.96
C ASP A 182 1.03 28.71 -19.13
N ASN A 183 2.07 27.89 -18.97
CA ASN A 183 3.03 27.63 -20.04
C ASN A 183 2.41 26.81 -21.17
N TYR A 184 1.57 25.81 -20.87
CA TYR A 184 0.86 25.09 -21.91
C TYR A 184 -0.04 26.03 -22.72
N ASN A 185 -0.86 26.86 -22.07
CA ASN A 185 -1.77 27.78 -22.75
C ASN A 185 -1.02 28.79 -23.65
N ARG A 186 0.20 29.20 -23.25
CA ARG A 186 1.07 30.06 -24.08
C ARG A 186 1.66 29.33 -25.27
N LEU A 187 2.04 28.06 -25.10
CA LEU A 187 2.72 27.24 -26.12
C LEU A 187 1.76 26.52 -27.07
N SER A 188 0.51 26.30 -26.66
CA SER A 188 -0.50 25.51 -27.38
C SER A 188 -1.23 26.28 -28.48
N GLY A 189 -0.96 27.58 -28.64
CA GLY A 189 -1.61 28.42 -29.66
C GLY A 189 -3.12 28.61 -29.43
N GLY A 190 -3.60 28.52 -28.19
CA GLY A 190 -4.99 28.80 -27.83
C GLY A 190 -5.83 27.62 -27.34
N LYS A 191 -5.26 26.40 -27.27
CA LYS A 191 -5.91 25.27 -26.58
C LYS A 191 -5.78 25.44 -25.07
N ARG A 192 -6.91 25.43 -24.37
CA ARG A 192 -6.97 25.61 -22.91
C ARG A 192 -7.15 24.28 -22.20
N ILE A 193 -6.40 24.09 -21.12
CA ILE A 193 -6.67 23.04 -20.14
C ILE A 193 -7.83 23.51 -19.26
N THR A 194 -8.93 22.76 -19.25
CA THR A 194 -10.09 22.97 -18.34
C THR A 194 -10.05 22.02 -17.14
N PHE A 195 -8.86 21.49 -16.83
CA PHE A 195 -8.64 20.72 -15.62
C PHE A 195 -8.69 21.66 -14.42
N ASP A 196 -9.40 21.25 -13.38
CA ASP A 196 -9.34 21.90 -12.08
C ASP A 196 -8.75 20.87 -11.12
N ILE A 197 -7.54 21.15 -10.63
CA ILE A 197 -6.85 20.26 -9.71
C ILE A 197 -7.63 20.10 -8.40
N ASP A 198 -8.39 21.13 -8.01
CA ASP A 198 -9.26 21.09 -6.83
C ASP A 198 -10.47 20.16 -7.07
N ALA A 199 -10.93 20.04 -8.33
CA ALA A 199 -12.02 19.13 -8.71
C ALA A 199 -11.56 17.68 -8.91
N TYR A 200 -10.34 17.44 -9.43
CA TYR A 200 -9.79 16.10 -9.66
C TYR A 200 -9.58 15.30 -8.36
N VAL A 201 -9.36 15.99 -7.26
CA VAL A 201 -9.19 15.40 -5.93
C VAL A 201 -10.53 15.08 -5.27
N THR A 202 -11.63 15.62 -5.81
CA THR A 202 -12.99 15.51 -5.26
C THR A 202 -13.87 14.46 -5.92
N ASN A 203 -13.32 13.48 -6.66
CA ASN A 203 -14.10 12.37 -7.23
C ASN A 203 -13.36 11.03 -7.13
#